data_AF-A0A9Q0TK30-F1
#
_entry.id   AF-A0A9Q0TK30-F1
#
_cell.length_a   1.000
_cell.length_b   1.000
_cell.length_c   1.000
_cell.angle_alpha   90.00
_cell.angle_beta   90.00
_cell.angle_gamma   90.00
#
_symmetry.space_group_name_H-M   'P 1'
#
loop_
_entity.id
_entity.type
_entity.pdbx_description
1 polymer ?
#
loop_
_entity_poly.entity_id
_entity_poly.type
_entity_poly.pdbx_seq_one_letter_code
_entity_poly.pdbx_strand_id
1 'polypeptide(L)'
;MRSQSLFWLGALLFFASNASVLRTVDGDNLASECSSDLQKLMGCLDYAQGKANTPKKDCCGAVQTIKDSEPKCLCYMIQQAHNGSAPIKNLGIQEAKMLQLPTACQLHNVSLSFCPIFLVPRT
;
A
#
# COMPACT_ATOMS: atom_id res chain seq x y z
N MET A 1 13.16 54.60 -4.95
CA MET A 1 12.51 53.92 -6.10
C MET A 1 13.49 52.95 -6.80
N ARG A 2 14.09 52.00 -6.05
CA ARG A 2 15.09 51.03 -6.55
C ARG A 2 14.76 49.57 -6.20
N SER A 3 13.58 49.34 -5.59
CA SER A 3 13.17 48.03 -5.06
C SER A 3 12.26 47.24 -6.01
N GLN A 4 11.69 47.89 -7.05
CA GLN A 4 10.75 47.22 -7.96
C GLN A 4 11.44 46.47 -9.12
N SER A 5 12.66 46.87 -9.51
CA SER A 5 13.42 46.18 -10.57
C SER A 5 14.06 44.86 -10.11
N LEU A 6 14.19 44.65 -8.80
CA LEU A 6 14.74 43.41 -8.23
C LEU A 6 13.69 42.27 -8.20
N PHE A 7 12.41 42.59 -8.21
CA PHE A 7 11.34 41.59 -8.18
C PHE A 7 11.22 40.82 -9.52
N TRP A 8 11.48 41.49 -10.65
CA TRP A 8 11.43 40.86 -11.97
C TRP A 8 12.64 39.97 -12.29
N LEU A 9 13.80 40.23 -11.67
CA LEU A 9 14.99 39.39 -11.82
C LEU A 9 14.93 38.11 -10.96
N GLY A 10 14.12 38.09 -9.90
CA GLY A 10 13.87 36.88 -9.10
C GLY A 10 12.99 35.85 -9.80
N ALA A 11 12.10 36.28 -10.70
CA ALA A 11 11.16 35.39 -11.39
C ALA A 11 11.82 34.58 -12.54
N LEU A 12 12.95 35.05 -13.09
CA LEU A 12 13.68 34.35 -14.15
C LEU A 12 14.64 33.26 -13.62
N LEU A 13 14.97 33.27 -12.33
CA LEU A 13 15.81 32.24 -11.70
C LEU A 13 15.01 31.06 -11.12
N PHE A 14 13.67 31.07 -11.20
CA PHE A 14 12.85 29.97 -10.69
C PHE A 14 12.67 28.82 -11.71
N PHE A 15 13.10 28.98 -12.97
CA PHE A 15 12.91 27.98 -14.02
C PHE A 15 14.15 27.18 -14.41
N ALA A 16 15.30 27.38 -13.76
CA ALA A 16 16.51 26.62 -14.07
C ALA A 16 17.03 25.88 -12.83
N SER A 17 17.01 24.55 -12.90
CA SER A 17 17.74 23.63 -12.03
C SER A 17 17.03 23.20 -10.75
N ASN A 18 16.19 22.19 -10.86
CA ASN A 18 16.23 21.03 -9.96
C ASN A 18 15.80 19.79 -10.74
N ALA A 19 16.61 19.36 -11.71
CA ALA A 19 16.55 17.98 -12.22
C ALA A 19 17.36 17.08 -11.27
N SER A 20 16.95 17.03 -10.00
CA SER A 20 17.32 15.94 -9.10
C SER A 20 16.26 14.87 -9.31
N VAL A 21 16.51 13.92 -10.22
CA VAL A 21 15.77 12.65 -10.20
C VAL A 21 16.26 11.88 -8.99
N LEU A 22 15.77 12.29 -7.81
CA LEU A 22 15.72 11.42 -6.65
C LEU A 22 14.79 10.28 -7.03
N ARG A 23 15.36 9.10 -7.31
CA ARG A 23 14.63 7.84 -7.26
C ARG A 23 14.32 7.60 -5.79
N THR A 24 13.28 8.27 -5.29
CA THR A 24 12.55 7.78 -4.13
C THR A 24 12.11 6.36 -4.48
N VAL A 25 12.41 5.39 -3.60
CA VAL A 25 11.76 4.09 -3.67
C VAL A 25 10.32 4.37 -3.24
N ASP A 26 9.52 4.77 -4.22
CA ASP A 26 8.27 5.47 -3.98
C ASP A 26 7.16 4.46 -3.69
N GLY A 27 6.52 4.60 -2.53
CA GLY A 27 5.28 3.88 -2.25
C GLY A 27 4.20 4.11 -3.32
N ASP A 28 4.33 5.17 -4.13
CA ASP A 28 3.48 5.50 -5.28
C ASP A 28 3.63 4.50 -6.45
N ASN A 29 4.81 3.90 -6.66
CA ASN A 29 4.97 2.84 -7.66
C ASN A 29 4.27 1.54 -7.20
N LEU A 30 4.38 1.18 -5.92
CA LEU A 30 3.73 -0.02 -5.41
C LEU A 30 2.21 0.14 -5.32
N ALA A 31 1.72 1.34 -5.00
CA ALA A 31 0.30 1.66 -5.01
C ALA A 31 -0.32 1.50 -6.40
N SER A 32 0.36 1.97 -7.45
CA SER A 32 -0.11 1.83 -8.83
C SER A 32 -0.03 0.39 -9.32
N GLU A 33 1.08 -0.31 -9.05
CA GLU A 33 1.25 -1.74 -9.37
C GLU A 33 0.18 -2.62 -8.70
N CYS A 34 -0.12 -2.37 -7.42
CA CYS A 34 -1.05 -3.18 -6.63
C CYS A 34 -2.51 -2.70 -6.69
N SER A 35 -2.80 -1.61 -7.40
CA SER A 35 -4.14 -1.02 -7.48
C SER A 35 -5.19 -2.02 -7.98
N SER A 36 -4.85 -2.81 -9.01
CA SER A 36 -5.74 -3.81 -9.59
C SER A 36 -6.01 -4.97 -8.64
N ASP A 37 -5.02 -5.36 -7.84
CA ASP A 37 -5.13 -6.42 -6.84
C ASP A 37 -5.91 -5.95 -5.61
N LEU A 38 -5.78 -4.68 -5.25
CA LEU A 38 -6.54 -4.05 -4.17
C LEU A 38 -8.03 -4.07 -4.45
N GLN A 39 -8.43 -3.86 -5.71
CA GLN A 39 -9.82 -4.01 -6.11
C GLN A 39 -10.32 -5.46 -5.95
N LYS A 40 -9.50 -6.46 -6.29
CA LYS A 40 -9.88 -7.88 -6.13
C LYS A 40 -10.07 -8.26 -4.65
N LEU A 41 -9.33 -7.63 -3.74
CA LEU A 41 -9.46 -7.85 -2.29
C LEU A 41 -10.58 -7.05 -1.63
N MET A 42 -11.34 -6.21 -2.35
CA MET A 42 -12.53 -5.57 -1.78
C MET A 42 -13.56 -6.60 -1.29
N GLY A 43 -13.63 -7.78 -1.93
CA GLY A 43 -14.46 -8.90 -1.48
C GLY A 43 -14.03 -9.50 -0.13
N CYS A 44 -12.84 -9.16 0.37
CA CYS A 44 -12.33 -9.59 1.67
C CYS A 44 -12.62 -8.59 2.80
N LEU A 45 -13.22 -7.44 2.49
CA LEU A 45 -13.30 -6.31 3.42
C LEU A 45 -14.06 -6.65 4.71
N ASP A 46 -15.15 -7.41 4.64
CA ASP A 46 -15.89 -7.83 5.85
C ASP A 46 -15.03 -8.67 6.80
N TYR A 47 -14.20 -9.57 6.27
CA TYR A 47 -13.25 -10.35 7.07
C TYR A 47 -12.12 -9.46 7.60
N ALA A 48 -11.57 -8.62 6.74
CA ALA A 48 -10.48 -7.69 7.07
C ALA A 48 -10.90 -6.69 8.17
N GLN A 49 -12.17 -6.29 8.21
CA GLN A 49 -12.76 -5.43 9.25
C GLN A 49 -13.17 -6.21 10.52
N GLY A 50 -13.07 -7.54 10.50
CA GLY A 50 -13.52 -8.40 11.60
C GLY A 50 -15.04 -8.55 11.72
N LYS A 51 -15.81 -8.14 10.70
CA LYS A 51 -17.26 -8.33 10.62
C LYS A 51 -17.64 -9.77 10.25
N ALA A 52 -16.74 -10.47 9.57
CA ALA A 52 -16.87 -11.89 9.24
C ALA A 52 -15.75 -12.71 9.91
N ASN A 53 -16.11 -13.87 10.47
CA ASN A 53 -15.16 -14.80 11.08
C ASN A 53 -14.39 -15.64 10.04
N THR A 54 -14.95 -15.81 8.85
CA THR A 54 -14.38 -16.61 7.77
C THR A 54 -14.45 -15.84 6.44
N PRO A 55 -13.37 -15.82 5.65
CA PRO A 55 -13.39 -15.19 4.33
C PRO A 55 -14.29 -15.97 3.36
N LYS A 56 -14.90 -15.26 2.41
CA LYS A 56 -15.67 -15.89 1.32
C LYS A 56 -14.73 -16.61 0.34
N LYS A 57 -15.25 -17.61 -0.38
CA LYS A 57 -14.49 -18.36 -1.38
C LYS A 57 -13.85 -17.44 -2.43
N ASP A 58 -14.59 -16.45 -2.93
CA ASP A 58 -14.09 -15.51 -3.94
C ASP A 58 -12.95 -14.63 -3.40
N CYS A 59 -13.05 -14.22 -2.13
CA CYS A 59 -11.96 -13.52 -1.44
C CYS A 59 -10.70 -14.40 -1.42
N CYS A 60 -10.81 -15.68 -1.03
CA CYS A 60 -9.65 -16.57 -1.01
C CYS A 60 -9.07 -16.85 -2.40
N GLY A 61 -9.91 -16.95 -3.43
CA GLY A 61 -9.45 -17.06 -4.81
C GLY A 61 -8.65 -15.84 -5.26
N ALA A 62 -9.07 -14.63 -4.86
CA ALA A 62 -8.33 -13.40 -5.12
C ALA A 62 -6.98 -13.40 -4.37
N VAL A 63 -6.96 -13.74 -3.08
CA VAL A 63 -5.72 -13.81 -2.28
C VAL A 63 -4.75 -14.85 -2.87
N GLN A 64 -5.24 -15.99 -3.34
CA GLN A 64 -4.43 -17.00 -4.00
C GLN A 64 -3.80 -16.47 -5.30
N THR A 65 -4.59 -15.81 -6.14
CA THR A 65 -4.11 -15.21 -7.39
C THR A 65 -3.00 -14.19 -7.13
N ILE A 66 -3.19 -13.34 -6.12
CA ILE A 66 -2.21 -12.32 -5.73
C ILE A 66 -0.96 -12.96 -5.15
N LYS A 67 -1.11 -13.96 -4.27
CA LYS A 67 0.01 -14.74 -3.75
C LYS A 67 0.88 -15.31 -4.88
N ASP A 68 0.25 -15.87 -5.91
CA ASP A 68 0.96 -16.60 -6.96
C ASP A 68 1.55 -15.67 -8.03
N SER A 69 0.92 -14.52 -8.29
CA SER A 69 1.36 -13.58 -9.34
C SER A 69 2.10 -12.36 -8.79
N GLU A 70 1.57 -11.75 -7.74
CA GLU A 70 1.99 -10.45 -7.19
C GLU A 70 2.12 -10.49 -5.65
N PRO A 71 2.97 -11.37 -5.08
CA PRO A 71 3.05 -11.56 -3.63
C PRO A 71 3.43 -10.29 -2.85
N LYS A 72 4.14 -9.36 -3.51
CA LYS A 72 4.45 -8.01 -2.99
C LYS A 72 3.19 -7.19 -2.68
N CYS A 73 2.12 -7.37 -3.44
CA CYS A 73 0.88 -6.63 -3.24
C CYS A 73 0.12 -7.08 -2.00
N LEU A 74 0.24 -8.34 -1.61
CA LEU A 74 -0.29 -8.81 -0.34
C LEU A 74 0.42 -8.14 0.85
N CYS A 75 1.75 -8.01 0.80
CA CYS A 75 2.53 -7.27 1.78
C CYS A 75 2.13 -5.79 1.84
N TYR A 76 1.98 -5.14 0.68
CA TYR A 76 1.55 -3.75 0.59
C TYR A 76 0.21 -3.53 1.30
N MET A 77 -0.77 -4.42 1.15
CA MET A 77 -2.06 -4.24 1.81
C MET A 77 -1.99 -4.41 3.32
N ILE A 78 -1.19 -5.36 3.82
CA ILE A 78 -0.93 -5.52 5.25
C ILE A 78 -0.29 -4.23 5.79
N GLN A 79 0.69 -3.66 5.08
CA GLN A 79 1.29 -2.38 5.44
C GLN A 79 0.27 -1.25 5.46
N GLN A 80 -0.60 -1.17 4.45
CA GLN A 80 -1.63 -0.14 4.37
C GLN A 80 -2.65 -0.25 5.51
N ALA A 81 -2.91 -1.45 6.03
CA ALA A 81 -3.72 -1.63 7.23
C ALA A 81 -3.08 -1.03 8.50
N HIS A 82 -1.75 -1.10 8.61
CA HIS A 82 -1.01 -0.57 9.77
C HIS A 82 -0.68 0.93 9.62
N ASN A 83 -0.03 1.31 8.52
CA ASN A 83 0.57 2.62 8.26
C ASN A 83 -0.07 3.38 7.09
N GLY A 84 -1.22 2.94 6.58
CA GLY A 84 -1.89 3.61 5.47
C GLY A 84 -2.34 5.04 5.78
N SER A 85 -2.71 5.76 4.74
CA SER A 85 -3.30 7.10 4.83
C SER A 85 -4.64 7.08 5.57
N ALA A 86 -5.10 8.24 6.06
CA ALA A 86 -6.37 8.35 6.79
C ALA A 86 -7.57 7.73 6.06
N PRO A 87 -7.73 7.86 4.72
CA PRO A 87 -8.80 7.16 3.98
C PRO A 87 -8.76 5.63 4.13
N ILE A 88 -7.56 5.02 4.11
CA ILE A 88 -7.41 3.58 4.29
C ILE A 88 -7.72 3.18 5.72
N LYS A 89 -7.25 3.96 6.71
CA LYS A 89 -7.56 3.70 8.12
C LYS A 89 -9.07 3.81 8.41
N ASN A 90 -9.77 4.71 7.73
CA ASN A 90 -11.22 4.86 7.83
C ASN A 90 -12.00 3.66 7.29
N LEU A 91 -11.37 2.76 6.52
CA LEU A 91 -11.99 1.49 6.13
C LEU A 91 -12.08 0.50 7.31
N GLY A 92 -11.46 0.79 8.46
CA GLY A 92 -11.55 -0.07 9.65
C GLY A 92 -10.91 -1.45 9.47
N ILE A 93 -9.95 -1.57 8.55
CA ILE A 93 -9.21 -2.81 8.32
C ILE A 93 -8.34 -3.09 9.55
N GLN A 94 -8.42 -4.31 10.07
CA GLN A 94 -7.61 -4.78 11.18
C GLN A 94 -6.39 -5.51 10.64
N GLU A 95 -5.19 -5.01 10.95
CA GLU A 95 -3.93 -5.63 10.56
C GLU A 95 -3.87 -7.12 10.97
N ALA A 96 -4.33 -7.44 12.17
CA ALA A 96 -4.38 -8.83 12.66
C ALA A 96 -5.22 -9.74 11.75
N LYS A 97 -6.34 -9.24 11.20
CA LYS A 97 -7.15 -10.00 10.23
C LYS A 97 -6.42 -10.17 8.91
N MET A 98 -5.70 -9.16 8.45
CA MET A 98 -4.88 -9.26 7.24
C MET A 98 -3.75 -10.29 7.38
N LEU A 99 -3.11 -10.37 8.55
CA LEU A 99 -2.09 -11.38 8.86
C LEU A 99 -2.68 -12.80 8.97
N GLN A 100 -3.92 -12.92 9.43
CA GLN A 100 -4.63 -14.21 9.52
C GLN A 100 -5.25 -14.66 8.19
N LEU A 101 -5.47 -13.74 7.25
CA LEU A 101 -6.18 -14.00 6.00
C LEU A 101 -5.56 -15.16 5.17
N PRO A 102 -4.23 -15.26 4.98
CA PRO A 102 -3.63 -16.40 4.28
C PRO A 102 -3.98 -17.74 4.92
N THR A 103 -3.85 -17.83 6.25
CA THR A 103 -4.15 -19.04 7.02
C THR A 103 -5.65 -19.37 6.98
N ALA A 104 -6.51 -18.36 7.11
CA ALA A 104 -7.96 -18.52 7.03
C ALA A 104 -8.42 -18.99 5.63
N CYS A 105 -7.67 -18.64 4.59
CA CYS A 105 -7.85 -19.13 3.23
C CYS A 105 -7.10 -20.44 2.94
N GLN A 106 -6.45 -21.06 3.93
CA GLN A 106 -5.67 -22.29 3.79
C GLN A 106 -4.53 -22.18 2.75
N LEU A 107 -4.00 -20.98 2.57
CA LEU A 107 -2.91 -20.69 1.65
C LEU A 107 -1.57 -20.87 2.35
N HIS A 108 -0.92 -21.98 2.06
CA HIS A 108 0.44 -22.27 2.55
C HIS A 108 1.50 -21.54 1.72
N ASN A 109 2.69 -21.33 2.28
CA ASN A 109 3.84 -20.68 1.63
C ASN A 109 3.64 -19.21 1.23
N VAL A 110 2.71 -18.48 1.87
CA VAL A 110 2.77 -17.01 1.85
C VAL A 110 3.93 -16.59 2.74
N SER A 111 5.12 -16.50 2.15
CA SER A 111 6.30 -16.04 2.88
C SER A 111 6.19 -14.53 3.08
N LEU A 112 5.59 -14.13 4.20
CA LEU A 112 5.63 -12.76 4.70
C LEU A 112 7.08 -12.34 5.06
N SER A 113 8.03 -13.28 5.08
CA SER A 113 9.46 -13.01 5.26
C SER A 113 10.05 -12.14 4.15
N PHE A 114 9.41 -12.08 2.98
CA PHE A 114 9.78 -11.16 1.89
C PHE A 114 9.09 -9.79 2.00
N CYS A 115 8.10 -9.63 2.89
CA CYS A 115 7.62 -8.30 3.22
C CYS A 115 8.80 -7.56 3.88
N PRO A 116 9.22 -6.39 3.38
CA PRO A 116 10.38 -5.70 3.93
C PRO A 116 10.24 -5.57 5.45
N ILE A 117 11.29 -5.93 6.20
CA ILE A 117 11.26 -6.11 7.67
C ILE A 117 10.82 -4.84 8.42
N PHE A 118 10.91 -3.67 7.78
CA PHE A 118 10.42 -2.41 8.33
C PHE A 118 8.89 -2.23 8.20
N LEU A 119 8.18 -3.16 7.55
CA LEU A 119 6.75 -3.06 7.22
C LEU A 119 5.84 -3.92 8.09
N VAL A 120 6.39 -4.84 8.88
CA VAL A 120 5.66 -5.63 9.86
C VAL A 120 6.26 -5.28 11.22
N PRO A 121 5.52 -4.69 12.17
CA PRO A 121 6.06 -4.43 13.49
C PRO A 121 6.47 -5.76 14.10
N ARG A 122 7.77 -5.94 14.33
CA ARG A 122 8.27 -7.01 15.18
C ARG A 122 7.96 -6.60 16.62
N THR A 123 6.76 -6.93 17.09
CA THR A 123 6.47 -7.01 18.53
C THR A 123 6.94 -8.35 19.07
#